data_AF-A0A0N4W5V9-F1
#
_entry.id   AF-A0A0N4W5V9-F1
#
_cell.length_a   1.000
_cell.length_b   1.000
_cell.length_c   1.000
_cell.angle_alpha   90.00
_cell.angle_beta   90.00
_cell.angle_gamma   90.00
#
_symmetry.space_group_name_H-M   'P 1'
#
loop_
_entity.id
_entity.type
_entity.pdbx_description
1 polymer ?
#
loop_
_entity_poly.entity_id
_entity_poly.type
_entity_poly.pdbx_seq_one_letter_code
_entity_poly.pdbx_strand_id
1 'polypeptide(L)'
;MFFRLMLYPVVLDQTLRSFLVILVVHIGFSKCQRLSLVVESFNLRSEQSTHLTCSRIREILLNKNLLKDWHCIGGTKAASREPGMWIMATSPLIKVEEKKVPFEIAYDEVIISTIFELEDKVNQQLRSTATMPLIRENSTLNATMTYVQFSTEETSRCSEGISAGVVVSIIEGIMLVAVGVSAALQYYRKKWYPIHSVFGREGVELTAQRRNNEVLHAQQKALVHATISDFGVV
;
A
#
# COMPACT_ATOMS: atom_id res chain seq x y z
N MET A 1 33.32 34.31 8.65
CA MET A 1 33.41 32.85 8.37
C MET A 1 32.20 32.05 8.87
N PHE A 2 31.02 32.66 9.09
CA PHE A 2 29.83 31.99 9.65
C PHE A 2 28.66 31.78 8.66
N PHE A 3 28.79 32.25 7.41
CA PHE A 3 27.69 32.18 6.43
C PHE A 3 27.62 30.87 5.60
N ARG A 4 28.57 29.95 5.76
CA ARG A 4 28.62 28.70 4.95
C ARG A 4 27.84 27.51 5.53
N LEU A 5 27.33 27.60 6.77
CA LEU A 5 26.62 26.49 7.42
C LEU A 5 25.09 26.53 7.29
N MET A 6 24.50 27.60 6.76
CA MET A 6 23.03 27.70 6.64
C MET A 6 22.44 27.14 5.34
N LEU A 7 23.27 26.75 4.36
CA LEU A 7 22.78 26.23 3.06
C LEU A 7 22.67 24.70 3.02
N TYR A 8 23.26 23.98 3.98
CA TYR A 8 23.22 22.52 4.02
C TYR A 8 21.84 21.89 4.30
N PRO A 9 20.95 22.45 5.16
CA PRO A 9 19.66 21.80 5.43
C PRO A 9 18.67 21.94 4.26
N VAL A 10 18.85 22.92 3.36
CA VAL A 10 17.91 23.18 2.27
C VAL A 10 18.10 22.20 1.11
N VAL A 11 19.35 21.83 0.79
CA VAL A 11 19.65 20.92 -0.34
C VAL A 11 19.35 19.46 0.04
N LEU A 12 19.52 19.09 1.32
CA LEU A 12 19.25 17.73 1.81
C LEU A 12 17.74 17.42 1.85
N ASP A 13 16.88 18.41 2.11
CA ASP A 13 15.42 18.25 2.13
C ASP A 13 14.85 18.00 0.72
N GLN A 14 15.42 18.64 -0.30
CA GLN A 14 14.92 18.55 -1.67
C GLN A 14 15.22 17.19 -2.35
N THR A 15 16.39 16.61 -2.07
CA THR A 15 16.76 15.28 -2.56
C THR A 15 15.96 14.18 -1.86
N LEU A 16 15.78 14.26 -0.53
CA LEU A 16 14.96 13.30 0.23
C LEU A 16 13.50 13.29 -0.22
N ARG A 17 12.91 14.46 -0.49
CA ARG A 17 11.54 14.55 -1.04
C ARG A 17 11.44 13.91 -2.42
N SER A 18 12.44 14.13 -3.28
CA SER A 18 12.47 13.54 -4.63
C SER A 18 12.58 12.01 -4.57
N PHE A 19 13.44 11.47 -3.69
CA PHE A 19 13.55 10.03 -3.47
C PHE A 19 12.26 9.43 -2.88
N LEU A 20 11.60 10.11 -1.95
CA LEU A 20 10.33 9.65 -1.38
C LEU A 20 9.24 9.58 -2.46
N VAL A 21 9.14 10.57 -3.34
CA VAL A 21 8.18 10.58 -4.45
C VAL A 21 8.47 9.43 -5.42
N ILE A 22 9.73 9.21 -5.80
CA ILE A 22 10.11 8.10 -6.69
C ILE A 22 9.79 6.74 -6.05
N LEU A 23 10.03 6.59 -4.75
CA LEU A 23 9.73 5.36 -4.00
C LEU A 23 8.22 5.12 -3.91
N VAL A 24 7.42 6.15 -3.62
CA VAL A 24 5.94 6.06 -3.58
C VAL A 24 5.36 5.75 -4.95
N VAL A 25 5.92 6.33 -6.02
CA VAL A 25 5.53 5.99 -7.39
C VAL A 25 5.86 4.52 -7.71
N HIS A 26 7.02 4.01 -7.29
CA HIS A 26 7.37 2.59 -7.51
C HIS A 26 6.50 1.62 -6.70
N ILE A 27 6.15 1.97 -5.45
CA ILE A 27 5.25 1.15 -4.61
C ILE A 27 3.81 1.18 -5.16
N GLY A 28 3.40 2.26 -5.82
CA GLY A 28 2.07 2.40 -6.43
C GLY A 28 1.84 1.55 -7.69
N PHE A 29 2.89 1.00 -8.31
CA PHE A 29 2.78 0.06 -9.43
C PHE A 29 2.86 -1.39 -8.93
N SER A 30 1.97 -1.77 -8.03
CA SER A 30 1.65 -3.19 -7.84
C SER A 30 1.12 -3.70 -9.18
N LYS A 31 1.92 -4.51 -9.89
CA LYS A 31 1.52 -5.13 -11.15
C LYS A 31 0.33 -6.02 -10.86
N CYS A 32 -0.86 -5.52 -11.17
CA CYS A 32 -2.00 -6.40 -11.19
C CYS A 32 -1.99 -7.14 -12.51
N GLN A 33 -1.68 -8.42 -12.41
CA GLN A 33 -1.78 -9.32 -13.54
C GLN A 33 -3.19 -9.89 -13.54
N ARG A 34 -3.99 -9.52 -14.54
CA ARG A 34 -5.24 -10.22 -14.81
C ARG A 34 -4.91 -11.52 -15.52
N LEU A 35 -5.37 -12.62 -14.95
CA LEU A 35 -5.19 -13.94 -15.52
C LEU A 35 -6.48 -14.35 -16.21
N SER A 36 -6.32 -14.93 -17.40
CA SER A 36 -7.41 -15.53 -18.15
C SER A 36 -7.21 -17.03 -18.21
N LEU A 37 -8.29 -17.79 -17.99
CA LEU A 37 -8.24 -19.23 -17.85
C LEU A 37 -9.12 -19.90 -18.92
N VAL A 38 -8.60 -20.96 -19.54
CA VAL A 38 -9.39 -21.93 -20.30
C VAL A 38 -9.24 -23.28 -19.63
N VAL A 39 -10.35 -23.87 -19.22
CA VAL A 39 -10.39 -25.20 -18.60
C VAL A 39 -10.78 -26.22 -19.65
N GLU A 40 -10.01 -27.29 -19.72
CA GLU A 40 -10.19 -28.36 -20.71
C GLU A 40 -10.94 -29.56 -20.11
N SER A 41 -10.58 -29.94 -18.88
CA SER A 41 -11.19 -31.10 -18.23
C SER A 41 -11.10 -31.08 -16.71
N PHE A 42 -12.03 -31.80 -16.09
CA PHE A 42 -12.03 -32.16 -14.68
C PHE A 42 -12.05 -33.68 -14.53
N ASN A 43 -11.36 -34.20 -13.52
CA ASN A 43 -11.35 -35.60 -13.16
C ASN A 43 -11.74 -35.73 -11.69
N LEU A 44 -12.88 -36.35 -11.44
CA LEU A 44 -13.48 -36.51 -10.12
C LEU A 44 -13.29 -37.95 -9.65
N ARG A 45 -12.61 -38.13 -8.50
CA ARG A 45 -12.26 -39.43 -7.93
C ARG A 45 -12.66 -39.49 -6.48
N SER A 46 -13.34 -40.54 -6.05
CA SER A 46 -13.58 -40.83 -4.64
C SER A 46 -12.97 -42.18 -4.28
N GLU A 47 -12.42 -42.25 -3.06
CA GLU A 47 -11.93 -43.51 -2.49
C GLU A 47 -13.10 -44.44 -2.12
N GLN A 48 -14.29 -43.90 -1.93
CA GLN A 48 -15.50 -44.63 -1.59
C GLN A 48 -16.46 -44.70 -2.78
N SER A 49 -17.31 -45.73 -2.79
CA SER A 49 -18.36 -45.84 -3.80
C SER A 49 -19.39 -44.74 -3.54
N THR A 50 -19.46 -43.75 -4.42
CA THR A 50 -20.47 -42.69 -4.35
C THR A 50 -21.58 -42.91 -5.37
N HIS A 51 -22.78 -42.38 -5.12
CA HIS A 51 -23.87 -42.42 -6.09
C HIS A 51 -23.77 -41.35 -7.18
N LEU A 52 -22.59 -40.74 -7.35
CA LEU A 52 -22.32 -39.70 -8.34
C LEU A 52 -22.18 -40.30 -9.73
N THR A 53 -23.04 -39.86 -10.65
CA THR A 53 -23.04 -40.29 -12.05
C THR A 53 -23.20 -39.10 -12.98
N CYS A 54 -22.64 -39.18 -14.19
CA CYS A 54 -22.76 -38.13 -15.20
C CYS A 54 -24.21 -37.71 -15.48
N SER A 55 -25.15 -38.65 -15.46
CA SER A 55 -26.57 -38.42 -15.77
C SER A 55 -27.32 -37.52 -14.78
N ARG A 56 -26.77 -37.32 -13.58
CA ARG A 56 -27.40 -36.59 -12.47
C ARG A 56 -26.78 -35.21 -12.24
N ILE A 57 -25.77 -34.85 -13.04
CA ILE A 57 -25.21 -33.50 -13.08
C ILE A 57 -26.20 -32.59 -13.82
N ARG A 58 -26.65 -31.51 -13.17
CA ARG A 58 -27.58 -30.53 -13.78
C ARG A 58 -26.85 -29.36 -14.39
N GLU A 59 -25.90 -28.81 -13.65
CA GLU A 59 -25.13 -27.64 -14.05
C GLU A 59 -23.73 -27.69 -13.44
N ILE A 60 -22.80 -27.04 -14.14
CA ILE A 60 -21.42 -26.87 -13.71
C ILE A 60 -21.09 -25.39 -13.83
N LEU A 61 -20.74 -24.79 -12.70
CA LEU A 61 -20.36 -23.39 -12.61
C LEU A 61 -18.86 -23.30 -12.37
N LEU A 62 -18.18 -22.50 -13.18
CA LEU A 62 -16.77 -22.19 -13.03
C LEU A 62 -16.61 -20.68 -12.88
N ASN A 63 -16.16 -20.24 -11.71
CA ASN A 63 -16.14 -18.83 -11.33
C ASN A 63 -17.49 -18.12 -11.59
N LYS A 64 -18.60 -18.74 -11.14
CA LYS A 64 -19.99 -18.28 -11.37
C LYS A 64 -20.46 -18.28 -12.83
N ASN A 65 -19.64 -18.75 -13.77
CA ASN A 65 -20.03 -18.88 -15.17
C ASN A 65 -20.53 -20.30 -15.45
N LEU A 66 -21.73 -20.42 -16.02
CA LEU A 66 -22.29 -21.70 -16.45
C LEU A 66 -21.51 -22.26 -17.65
N LEU A 67 -20.97 -23.47 -17.48
CA LEU A 67 -20.39 -24.24 -18.58
C LEU A 67 -21.52 -24.84 -19.42
N LYS A 68 -21.67 -24.36 -20.65
CA LYS A 68 -22.73 -24.82 -21.57
C LYS A 68 -22.33 -26.09 -22.33
N ASP A 69 -21.07 -26.14 -22.75
CA ASP A 69 -20.54 -27.22 -23.59
C ASP A 69 -19.63 -28.13 -22.77
N TRP A 70 -20.23 -29.14 -22.14
CA TRP A 70 -19.51 -30.17 -21.40
C TRP A 70 -20.01 -31.57 -21.71
N HIS A 71 -19.12 -32.54 -21.56
CA HIS A 71 -19.41 -33.95 -21.70
C HIS A 71 -18.80 -34.71 -20.53
N CYS A 72 -19.52 -35.71 -20.01
CA CYS A 72 -19.08 -36.49 -18.86
C CYS A 72 -19.03 -37.97 -19.20
N ILE A 73 -17.96 -38.64 -18.77
CA ILE A 73 -17.69 -40.06 -19.01
C ILE A 73 -17.21 -40.71 -17.70
N GLY A 74 -17.69 -41.91 -17.43
CA GLY A 74 -17.24 -42.74 -16.30
C GLY A 74 -18.05 -42.55 -15.02
N GLY A 75 -17.47 -42.96 -13.90
CA GLY A 75 -18.05 -42.89 -12.57
C GLY A 75 -17.01 -42.44 -11.55
N THR A 76 -17.47 -41.91 -10.43
CA THR A 76 -16.61 -41.34 -9.37
C THR A 76 -15.90 -42.39 -8.53
N LYS A 77 -16.40 -43.63 -8.54
CA LYS A 77 -15.72 -44.78 -7.94
C LYS A 77 -14.48 -45.09 -8.77
N ALA A 78 -13.34 -44.63 -8.30
CA ALA A 78 -12.06 -45.03 -8.82
C ALA A 78 -11.31 -45.70 -7.66
N ALA A 79 -11.09 -47.02 -7.75
CA ALA A 79 -9.95 -47.58 -7.03
C ALA A 79 -8.69 -46.76 -7.38
N SER A 80 -7.63 -46.79 -6.56
CA SER A 80 -6.44 -45.94 -6.76
C SER A 80 -5.81 -45.97 -8.17
N ARG A 81 -6.15 -46.99 -8.98
CA ARG A 81 -5.70 -47.21 -10.36
C ARG A 81 -6.78 -47.13 -11.43
N GLU A 82 -8.05 -46.93 -11.08
CA GLU A 82 -9.15 -46.81 -12.04
C GLU A 82 -9.31 -45.36 -12.52
N PRO A 83 -9.77 -45.14 -13.76
CA PRO A 83 -10.16 -43.81 -14.21
C PRO A 83 -11.38 -43.35 -13.40
N GLY A 84 -11.34 -42.10 -12.93
CA GLY A 84 -12.49 -41.46 -12.27
C GLY A 84 -13.53 -40.98 -13.27
N MET A 85 -14.44 -40.14 -12.79
CA MET A 85 -15.42 -39.47 -13.61
C MET A 85 -14.77 -38.27 -14.29
N TRP A 86 -14.69 -38.31 -15.61
CA TRP A 86 -14.11 -37.24 -16.41
C TRP A 86 -15.21 -36.32 -16.92
N ILE A 87 -15.02 -35.02 -16.75
CA ILE A 87 -15.85 -33.97 -17.32
C ILE A 87 -14.97 -33.17 -18.26
N MET A 88 -15.18 -33.32 -19.56
CA MET A 88 -14.52 -32.51 -20.58
C MET A 88 -15.40 -31.28 -20.84
N ALA A 89 -14.84 -30.09 -20.78
CA ALA A 89 -15.59 -28.87 -20.98
C ALA A 89 -14.84 -27.92 -21.90
N THR A 90 -15.56 -27.18 -22.71
CA THR A 90 -15.02 -25.99 -23.38
C THR A 90 -15.43 -24.78 -22.56
N SER A 91 -14.55 -24.35 -21.65
CA SER A 91 -14.86 -23.15 -20.87
C SER A 91 -14.67 -21.89 -21.72
N PRO A 92 -15.51 -20.86 -21.55
CA PRO A 92 -15.16 -19.54 -22.04
C PRO A 92 -13.87 -19.05 -21.35
N LEU A 93 -13.27 -18.00 -21.89
CA LEU A 93 -12.15 -17.31 -21.26
C LEU A 93 -12.63 -16.69 -19.94
N ILE A 94 -12.16 -17.21 -18.81
CA ILE A 94 -12.58 -16.73 -17.49
C ILE A 94 -11.54 -15.76 -16.94
N LYS A 95 -11.97 -14.54 -16.60
CA LYS A 95 -11.13 -13.58 -15.88
C LYS A 95 -11.04 -14.01 -14.41
N VAL A 96 -9.82 -14.12 -13.91
CA VAL A 96 -9.50 -14.58 -12.56
C VAL A 96 -8.74 -13.45 -11.84
N GLU A 97 -9.29 -12.99 -10.71
CA GLU A 97 -8.76 -11.86 -9.94
C GLU A 97 -7.83 -12.30 -8.81
N GLU A 98 -8.22 -13.34 -8.09
CA GLU A 98 -7.42 -14.02 -7.09
C GLU A 98 -7.00 -15.36 -7.68
N LYS A 99 -5.80 -15.90 -7.40
CA LYS A 99 -5.28 -17.18 -7.95
C LYS A 99 -6.07 -18.43 -7.49
N LYS A 100 -7.38 -18.32 -7.42
CA LYS A 100 -8.37 -19.21 -6.88
C LYS A 100 -9.56 -19.20 -7.83
N VAL A 101 -9.97 -20.39 -8.25
CA VAL A 101 -11.09 -20.56 -9.17
C VAL A 101 -12.15 -21.40 -8.47
N PRO A 102 -13.27 -20.79 -8.05
CA PRO A 102 -14.34 -21.56 -7.45
C PRO A 102 -15.01 -22.41 -8.53
N PHE A 103 -15.29 -23.65 -8.16
CA PHE A 103 -15.91 -24.64 -9.02
C PHE A 103 -17.07 -25.28 -8.28
N GLU A 104 -18.23 -25.28 -8.91
CA GLU A 104 -19.45 -25.82 -8.33
C GLU A 104 -20.11 -26.78 -9.33
N ILE A 105 -20.60 -27.90 -8.82
CA ILE A 105 -21.43 -28.84 -9.56
C ILE A 105 -22.75 -28.93 -8.82
N ALA A 106 -23.84 -28.57 -9.48
CA ALA A 106 -25.17 -28.90 -8.97
C ALA A 106 -25.52 -30.34 -9.35
N TYR A 107 -25.70 -31.16 -8.34
CA TYR A 107 -25.98 -32.58 -8.44
C TYR A 107 -27.31 -32.87 -7.76
N ASP A 108 -28.36 -33.11 -8.55
CA ASP A 108 -29.75 -33.18 -8.07
C ASP A 108 -30.16 -32.03 -7.13
N GLU A 109 -30.24 -32.32 -5.83
CA GLU A 109 -30.67 -31.41 -4.76
C GLU A 109 -29.48 -30.92 -3.91
N VAL A 110 -28.25 -31.27 -4.29
CA VAL A 110 -27.03 -30.95 -3.56
C VAL A 110 -26.08 -30.16 -4.44
N ILE A 111 -25.49 -29.10 -3.90
CA ILE A 111 -24.42 -28.36 -4.55
C ILE A 111 -23.09 -28.82 -3.96
N ILE A 112 -22.18 -29.26 -4.81
CA ILE A 112 -20.83 -29.64 -4.43
C ILE A 112 -19.90 -28.53 -4.92
N SER A 113 -19.17 -27.90 -4.01
CA SER A 113 -18.28 -26.78 -4.32
C SER A 113 -16.84 -27.05 -3.89
N THR A 114 -15.87 -26.56 -4.66
CA THR A 114 -14.45 -26.48 -4.26
C THR A 114 -13.81 -25.21 -4.79
N ILE A 115 -12.56 -24.99 -4.42
CA ILE A 115 -11.73 -23.91 -4.94
C ILE A 115 -10.43 -24.52 -5.44
N PHE A 116 -10.12 -24.29 -6.72
CA PHE A 116 -8.84 -24.66 -7.31
C PHE A 116 -7.83 -23.51 -7.15
N GLU A 117 -6.66 -23.81 -6.60
CA GLU A 117 -5.54 -22.86 -6.57
C GLU A 117 -4.78 -22.92 -7.90
N LEU A 118 -4.48 -21.75 -8.46
CA LEU A 118 -3.74 -21.61 -9.72
C LEU A 118 -2.25 -21.44 -9.48
N GLU A 119 -1.44 -21.95 -10.40
CA GLU A 119 0.01 -21.78 -10.39
C GLU A 119 0.44 -20.43 -11.00
N ASP A 120 1.68 -20.02 -10.69
CA ASP A 120 2.31 -18.82 -11.23
C ASP A 120 2.97 -19.09 -12.59
N LYS A 121 2.28 -19.84 -13.44
CA LYS A 121 2.75 -20.20 -14.78
C LYS A 121 1.71 -19.82 -15.82
N VAL A 122 2.19 -19.37 -16.96
CA VAL A 122 1.36 -18.87 -18.05
C VAL A 122 1.76 -19.57 -19.34
N ASN A 123 0.81 -19.75 -20.26
CA ASN A 123 0.95 -20.36 -21.57
C ASN A 123 1.41 -21.82 -21.52
N GLN A 124 1.01 -22.53 -20.47
CA GLN A 124 1.27 -23.95 -20.28
C GLN A 124 0.00 -24.66 -19.80
N GLN A 125 -0.10 -25.95 -20.14
CA GLN A 125 -1.13 -26.82 -19.57
C GLN A 125 -0.74 -27.15 -18.12
N LEU A 126 -1.64 -26.85 -17.20
CA LEU A 126 -1.45 -26.96 -15.76
C LEU A 126 -2.51 -27.88 -15.16
N ARG A 127 -2.22 -28.40 -13.97
CA ARG A 127 -3.14 -29.28 -13.23
C ARG A 127 -3.25 -28.81 -11.79
N SER A 128 -4.46 -28.62 -11.31
CA SER A 128 -4.75 -28.28 -9.91
C SER A 128 -5.65 -29.35 -9.31
N THR A 129 -5.39 -29.74 -8.06
CA THR A 129 -6.20 -30.75 -7.36
C THR A 129 -6.80 -30.13 -6.11
N ALA A 130 -8.09 -30.36 -5.90
CA ALA A 130 -8.83 -29.88 -4.75
C ALA A 130 -9.70 -30.99 -4.17
N THR A 131 -9.90 -30.97 -2.86
CA THR A 131 -10.75 -31.91 -2.13
C THR A 131 -12.14 -31.30 -1.94
N MET A 132 -13.17 -32.12 -2.10
CA MET A 132 -14.58 -31.77 -1.93
C MET A 132 -15.20 -32.68 -0.88
N PRO A 133 -15.81 -32.14 0.18
CA PRO A 133 -16.60 -32.94 1.10
C PRO A 133 -17.96 -33.30 0.47
N LEU A 134 -18.33 -34.58 0.48
CA LEU A 134 -19.69 -35.04 0.22
C LEU A 134 -20.42 -35.25 1.55
N ILE A 135 -21.22 -34.25 1.93
CA ILE A 135 -21.95 -34.25 3.21
C ILE A 135 -22.89 -35.46 3.33
N ARG A 136 -23.58 -35.83 2.24
CA ARG A 136 -24.60 -36.89 2.26
C ARG A 136 -24.05 -38.29 2.49
N GLU A 137 -22.81 -38.54 2.08
CA GLU A 137 -22.19 -39.87 2.09
C GLU A 137 -21.02 -39.98 3.07
N ASN A 138 -20.71 -38.90 3.81
CA ASN A 138 -19.53 -38.80 4.68
C ASN A 138 -18.24 -39.23 3.96
N SER A 139 -18.15 -38.88 2.67
CA SER A 139 -17.05 -39.24 1.78
C SER A 139 -16.36 -38.00 1.26
N THR A 140 -15.15 -38.16 0.75
CA THR A 140 -14.39 -37.08 0.09
C THR A 140 -14.23 -37.40 -1.39
N LEU A 141 -14.30 -36.35 -2.21
CA LEU A 141 -14.08 -36.40 -3.64
C LEU A 141 -12.87 -35.53 -3.97
N ASN A 142 -11.89 -36.13 -4.62
CA ASN A 142 -10.73 -35.44 -5.17
C ASN A 142 -11.06 -35.02 -6.60
N ALA A 143 -11.06 -33.71 -6.83
CA ALA A 143 -11.23 -33.14 -8.15
C ALA A 143 -9.89 -32.66 -8.67
N THR A 144 -9.51 -33.06 -9.87
CA THR A 144 -8.34 -32.54 -10.57
C THR A 144 -8.80 -31.76 -11.80
N MET A 145 -8.47 -30.49 -11.89
CA MET A 145 -8.72 -29.60 -13.02
C MET A 145 -7.48 -29.51 -13.90
N THR A 146 -7.64 -29.71 -15.21
CA THR A 146 -6.62 -29.43 -16.22
C THR A 146 -6.99 -28.16 -16.98
N TYR A 147 -6.07 -27.21 -17.03
CA TYR A 147 -6.34 -25.86 -17.56
C TYR A 147 -5.13 -25.26 -18.27
N VAL A 148 -5.38 -24.25 -19.09
CA VAL A 148 -4.35 -23.38 -19.68
C VAL A 148 -4.59 -21.95 -19.19
N GLN A 149 -3.53 -21.33 -18.69
CA GLN A 149 -3.54 -19.97 -18.16
C GLN A 149 -2.90 -19.01 -19.15
N PHE A 150 -3.56 -17.89 -19.41
CA PHE A 150 -3.11 -16.83 -20.31
C PHE A 150 -2.92 -15.53 -19.52
N SER A 151 -1.85 -14.80 -19.82
CA SER A 151 -1.63 -13.46 -19.27
C SER A 151 -2.35 -12.49 -20.19
N THR A 152 -3.42 -11.89 -19.70
CA THR A 152 -4.02 -10.75 -20.39
C THR A 152 -3.27 -9.50 -19.99
N GLU A 153 -2.50 -8.91 -20.92
CA GLU A 153 -1.80 -7.63 -20.75
C GLU A 153 -2.76 -6.42 -20.68
N GLU A 154 -3.99 -6.60 -20.19
CA GLU A 154 -4.85 -5.46 -19.89
C GLU A 154 -4.24 -4.69 -18.72
N THR A 155 -3.57 -3.57 -19.02
CA THR A 155 -3.04 -2.56 -18.09
C THR A 155 -4.12 -1.86 -17.26
N SER A 156 -5.31 -2.44 -17.14
CA SER A 156 -6.47 -1.86 -16.46
C SER A 156 -6.36 -2.08 -14.95
N ARG A 157 -5.87 -1.03 -14.28
CA ARG A 157 -6.19 -0.59 -12.90
C ARG A 157 -6.96 -1.63 -12.05
N CYS A 158 -6.26 -2.54 -11.38
CA CYS A 158 -6.88 -3.44 -10.41
C CYS A 158 -7.02 -2.83 -9.02
N SER A 159 -7.55 -1.62 -8.95
CA SER A 159 -8.07 -1.10 -7.70
C SER A 159 -9.49 -0.65 -7.97
N GLU A 160 -10.46 -1.49 -7.62
CA GLU A 160 -11.86 -1.05 -7.49
C GLU A 160 -12.02 0.01 -6.37
N GLY A 161 -11.00 0.24 -5.53
CA GLY A 161 -11.08 1.23 -4.46
C GLY A 161 -10.56 2.62 -4.79
N ILE A 162 -9.42 2.75 -5.48
CA ILE A 162 -8.73 4.03 -5.61
C ILE A 162 -7.93 4.03 -6.91
N SER A 163 -8.42 4.72 -7.94
CA SER A 163 -7.66 4.84 -9.19
C SER A 163 -6.28 5.46 -8.89
N ALA A 164 -5.24 5.03 -9.61
CA ALA A 164 -3.92 5.63 -9.47
C ALA A 164 -3.94 7.16 -9.60
N GLY A 165 -4.87 7.70 -10.41
CA GLY A 165 -5.09 9.15 -10.52
C GLY A 165 -5.58 9.80 -9.22
N VAL A 166 -6.41 9.11 -8.42
CA VAL A 166 -6.86 9.60 -7.11
C VAL A 166 -5.70 9.60 -6.11
N VAL A 167 -4.86 8.56 -6.10
CA VAL A 167 -3.65 8.53 -5.25
C VAL A 167 -2.71 9.68 -5.61
N VAL A 168 -2.45 9.89 -6.90
CA VAL A 168 -1.60 10.99 -7.38
C VAL A 168 -2.18 12.34 -6.99
N SER A 169 -3.49 12.55 -7.15
CA SER A 169 -4.16 13.79 -6.76
C SER A 169 -4.10 14.07 -5.25
N ILE A 170 -4.25 13.05 -4.40
CA ILE A 170 -4.11 13.19 -2.95
C ILE A 170 -2.68 13.59 -2.58
N ILE A 171 -1.68 12.93 -3.17
CA ILE A 171 -0.26 13.23 -2.93
C ILE A 171 0.07 14.67 -3.37
N GLU A 172 -0.39 15.06 -4.56
CA GLU A 172 -0.20 16.40 -5.09
C GLU A 172 -0.86 17.47 -4.19
N GLY A 173 -2.08 17.21 -3.72
CA GLY A 173 -2.78 18.08 -2.77
C GLY A 173 -2.02 18.27 -1.45
N ILE A 174 -1.50 17.18 -0.86
CA ILE A 174 -0.71 17.24 0.37
C ILE A 174 0.58 18.03 0.16
N MET A 175 1.26 17.83 -0.98
CA MET A 175 2.48 18.57 -1.32
C MET A 175 2.22 20.07 -1.46
N LEU A 176 1.14 20.47 -2.14
CA LEU A 176 0.77 21.88 -2.28
C LEU A 176 0.47 22.54 -0.94
N VAL A 177 -0.26 21.85 -0.06
CA VAL A 177 -0.55 22.33 1.31
C VAL A 177 0.74 22.49 2.11
N ALA A 178 1.66 21.52 2.05
CA ALA A 178 2.93 21.58 2.77
C ALA A 178 3.82 22.76 2.31
N VAL A 179 3.85 23.04 1.00
CA VAL A 179 4.56 24.20 0.44
C VAL A 179 3.90 25.50 0.90
N GLY A 180 2.57 25.58 0.87
CA GLY A 180 1.82 26.75 1.34
C GLY A 180 2.07 27.08 2.81
N VAL A 181 2.01 26.07 3.68
CA VAL A 181 2.31 26.23 5.12
C VAL A 181 3.76 26.68 5.35
N SER A 182 4.70 26.10 4.60
CA SER A 182 6.12 26.45 4.69
C SER A 182 6.37 27.91 4.27
N ALA A 183 5.75 28.36 3.17
CA ALA A 183 5.83 29.75 2.71
C ALA A 183 5.20 30.73 3.71
N ALA A 184 4.04 30.39 4.26
CA ALA A 184 3.39 31.19 5.30
C ALA A 184 4.28 31.33 6.54
N LEU A 185 4.86 30.24 7.04
CA LEU A 185 5.78 30.27 8.19
C LEU A 185 7.01 31.14 7.92
N GLN A 186 7.59 31.09 6.72
CA GLN A 186 8.71 31.97 6.34
C GLN A 186 8.29 33.43 6.29
N TYR A 187 7.11 33.72 5.75
CA TYR A 187 6.55 35.08 5.71
C TYR A 187 6.33 35.62 7.14
N TYR A 188 5.72 34.83 8.02
CA TYR A 188 5.53 35.20 9.42
C TYR A 188 6.87 35.42 10.12
N ARG A 189 7.85 34.52 9.96
CA ARG A 189 9.19 34.75 10.53
C ARG A 189 9.75 36.09 10.06
N LYS A 190 9.78 36.38 8.75
CA LYS A 190 10.30 37.66 8.24
C LYS A 190 9.56 38.89 8.81
N LYS A 191 8.24 38.82 8.99
CA LYS A 191 7.43 39.93 9.50
C LYS A 191 7.60 40.17 11.01
N TRP A 192 7.83 39.12 11.79
CA TRP A 192 7.91 39.21 13.26
C TRP A 192 9.35 39.34 13.81
N TYR A 193 10.37 38.99 13.02
CA TYR A 193 11.77 39.20 13.42
C TYR A 193 12.33 40.64 13.42
N PRO A 194 11.74 41.70 12.82
CA PRO A 194 12.34 43.03 12.90
C PRO A 194 12.18 43.70 14.28
N ILE A 195 11.36 43.14 15.17
CA ILE A 195 11.07 43.75 16.47
C ILE A 195 12.19 43.50 17.50
N HIS A 196 12.93 42.39 17.39
CA HIS A 196 14.03 42.11 18.31
C HIS A 196 15.34 42.85 18.01
N SER A 197 15.50 43.47 16.84
CA SER A 197 16.68 44.30 16.53
C SER A 197 16.58 45.74 17.03
N VAL A 198 15.39 46.22 17.43
CA VAL A 198 15.21 47.59 17.94
C VAL A 198 15.53 47.67 19.43
N PHE A 199 15.18 46.65 20.22
CA PHE A 199 15.53 46.61 21.65
C PHE A 199 17.02 46.37 21.93
N GLY A 200 17.82 45.97 20.92
CA GLY A 200 19.25 45.76 21.07
C GLY A 200 20.09 47.04 20.99
N ARG A 201 19.57 48.15 20.44
CA ARG A 201 20.33 49.42 20.36
C ARG A 201 20.10 50.33 21.57
N GLU A 202 18.87 50.41 22.08
CA GLU A 202 18.59 51.27 23.26
C GLU A 202 19.21 50.73 24.55
N GLY A 203 19.35 49.39 24.70
CA GLY A 203 19.99 48.79 25.87
C GLY A 203 21.51 49.04 25.97
N VAL A 204 22.19 49.26 24.83
CA VAL A 204 23.64 49.52 24.79
C VAL A 204 23.93 51.00 25.09
N GLU A 205 23.04 51.92 24.72
CA GLU A 205 23.21 53.35 25.01
C GLU A 205 22.93 53.69 26.48
N LEU A 206 21.92 53.05 27.10
CA LEU A 206 21.63 53.22 28.53
C LEU A 206 22.74 52.66 29.45
N THR A 207 23.45 51.61 29.02
CA THR A 207 24.58 51.07 29.80
C THR A 207 25.86 51.90 29.64
N ALA A 208 26.04 52.63 28.53
CA ALA A 208 27.11 53.60 28.38
C ALA A 208 26.86 54.86 29.23
N GLN A 209 25.62 55.37 29.25
CA GLN A 209 25.26 56.56 30.01
C GLN A 209 25.31 56.35 31.54
N ARG A 210 24.96 55.14 32.02
CA ARG A 210 25.10 54.79 33.44
C ARG A 210 26.55 54.77 33.91
N ARG A 211 27.47 54.23 33.08
CA ARG A 211 28.91 54.22 33.41
C ARG A 211 29.50 55.63 33.49
N ASN A 212 29.10 56.55 32.60
CA ASN A 212 29.58 57.94 32.67
C ASN A 212 29.10 58.66 33.94
N ASN A 213 27.85 58.43 34.38
CA ASN A 213 27.33 59.06 35.59
C ASN A 213 27.99 58.52 36.87
N GLU A 214 28.31 57.22 36.94
CA GLU A 214 29.01 56.64 38.09
C GLU A 214 30.45 57.19 38.24
N VAL A 215 31.16 57.41 37.12
CA VAL A 215 32.49 58.03 37.14
C VAL A 215 32.43 59.49 37.60
N LEU A 216 31.46 60.27 37.12
CA LEU A 216 31.29 61.67 37.51
C LEU A 216 31.02 61.79 39.02
N HIS A 217 30.16 60.92 39.55
CA HIS A 217 29.78 60.93 40.97
C HIS A 217 30.95 60.50 41.88
N ALA A 218 31.81 59.59 41.41
CA ALA A 218 33.03 59.20 42.12
C ALA A 218 34.07 60.34 42.15
N GLN A 219 34.25 61.07 41.05
CA GLN A 219 35.15 62.24 41.01
C GLN A 219 34.67 63.38 41.93
N GLN A 220 33.37 63.67 41.95
CA GLN A 220 32.81 64.68 42.86
C GLN A 220 33.03 64.32 44.33
N LYS A 221 32.85 63.05 44.70
CA LYS A 221 33.07 62.59 46.08
C LYS A 221 34.54 62.67 46.49
N ALA A 222 35.47 62.37 45.57
CA ALA A 222 36.90 62.51 45.81
C ALA A 222 37.31 63.99 46.01
N LEU A 223 36.74 64.91 45.23
CA LEU A 223 37.02 66.35 45.35
C LEU A 223 36.54 66.90 46.71
N VAL A 224 35.35 66.50 47.17
CA VAL A 224 34.82 66.93 48.48
C VAL A 224 35.68 66.41 49.63
N HIS A 225 36.13 65.16 49.58
CA HIS A 225 37.04 64.62 50.60
C HIS A 225 38.41 65.31 50.61
N ALA A 226 38.94 65.69 49.44
CA ALA A 226 40.18 66.48 49.37
C ALA A 226 40.01 67.87 49.99
N THR A 227 38.89 68.56 49.73
CA THR A 227 38.63 69.88 50.35
C THR A 227 38.43 69.82 51.86
N ILE A 228 37.86 68.75 52.42
CA ILE A 228 37.68 68.61 53.88
C ILE A 228 39.03 68.31 54.58
N SER A 229 39.98 67.68 53.88
CA SER A 229 41.33 67.40 54.40
C SER A 229 42.19 68.66 54.57
N ASP A 230 41.95 69.72 53.78
CA ASP A 230 42.71 70.98 53.87
C ASP A 230 42.13 71.97 54.90
N PHE A 231 40.88 71.78 55.32
CA PHE A 231 40.27 72.53 56.42
C PHE A 231 40.40 71.72 57.73
N GLY A 232 41.63 71.61 58.24
CA GLY A 232 41.91 71.08 59.56
C GLY A 232 41.15 71.85 60.64
N VAL A 233 40.04 71.28 61.10
CA VAL A 233 39.35 71.65 62.33
C VAL A 233 39.55 70.50 63.30
N VAL A 234 40.41 70.77 64.28
CA VAL A 234 40.64 70.00 65.51
C VAL A 234 39.41 70.06 66.40
#